data_AF-A0A6J4U8R7-F1
#
_entry.id   AF-A0A6J4U8R7-F1
#
_cell.length_a   1.000
_cell.length_b   1.000
_cell.length_c   1.000
_cell.angle_alpha   90.00
_cell.angle_beta   90.00
_cell.angle_gamma   90.00
#
_symmetry.space_group_name_H-M   'P 1'
#
loop_
_entity.id
_entity.type
_entity.pdbx_description
1 polymer ?
#
loop_
_entity_poly.entity_id
_entity_poly.type
_entity_poly.pdbx_seq_one_letter_code
_entity_poly.pdbx_strand_id
1 'polypeptide(L)'
;AGFDLDQIVQYLTRQRGEPLPESLLKTLRDWTVGYRRVRIRRAIVLTPDPDLAVDEIREALESDGLEVLDEPAPDGGLVVLLPPGAAQSPPSAAEDEALAVLRAHGYAGQWEQPPRLDPAGS
;
A
#
# COMPACT_ATOMS: atom_id res chain seq x y z
N ALA A 1 3.75 12.06 -16.40
CA ALA A 1 3.50 11.76 -17.82
C ALA A 1 4.46 10.66 -18.24
N GLY A 2 3.96 9.49 -18.66
CA GLY A 2 4.79 8.40 -19.17
C GLY A 2 4.87 8.50 -20.69
N PHE A 3 6.06 8.32 -21.25
CA PHE A 3 6.23 8.17 -22.70
C PHE A 3 5.77 6.76 -23.10
N ASP A 4 4.83 6.69 -24.03
CA ASP A 4 4.36 5.42 -24.61
C ASP A 4 5.39 4.89 -25.62
N LEU A 5 5.49 3.58 -25.76
CA LEU A 5 6.40 2.91 -26.70
C LEU A 5 6.16 3.43 -28.12
N ASP A 6 4.90 3.61 -28.51
CA ASP A 6 4.53 4.13 -29.83
C ASP A 6 5.03 5.55 -30.05
N GLN A 7 5.04 6.39 -29.01
CA GLN A 7 5.58 7.75 -29.10
C GLN A 7 7.10 7.74 -29.28
N ILE A 8 7.81 6.84 -28.59
CA ILE A 8 9.26 6.66 -28.73
C ILE A 8 9.60 6.15 -30.14
N VAL A 9 8.86 5.16 -30.64
CA VAL A 9 9.04 4.60 -31.98
C VAL A 9 8.79 5.65 -33.06
N GLN A 10 7.69 6.40 -32.96
CA GLN A 10 7.38 7.47 -33.91
C GLN A 10 8.42 8.58 -33.89
N TYR A 11 8.89 9.00 -32.72
CA TYR A 11 9.92 10.03 -32.58
C TYR A 11 11.23 9.60 -33.24
N LEU A 12 11.72 8.39 -32.94
CA LEU A 12 12.98 7.90 -33.48
C LEU A 12 12.90 7.61 -34.98
N THR A 13 11.76 7.10 -35.47
CA THR A 13 11.50 6.92 -36.91
C THR A 13 11.52 8.28 -37.63
N ARG A 14 10.88 9.30 -37.06
CA ARG A 14 10.86 10.65 -37.63
C ARG A 14 12.24 11.29 -37.64
N GLN A 15 13.06 11.03 -36.63
CA GLN A 15 14.43 11.56 -36.54
C GLN A 15 15.38 10.87 -37.53
N ARG A 16 15.18 9.57 -37.79
CA ARG A 16 15.98 8.82 -38.77
C ARG A 16 15.52 9.02 -40.22
N GLY A 17 14.23 9.30 -40.44
CA GLY A 17 13.64 9.34 -41.79
C GLY A 17 13.42 7.95 -42.41
N GLU A 18 13.69 6.88 -41.65
CA GLU A 18 13.52 5.48 -42.05
C GLU A 18 12.92 4.66 -40.89
N PRO A 19 12.22 3.55 -41.18
CA PRO A 19 11.69 2.66 -40.14
C PRO A 19 12.79 2.14 -39.21
N LEU A 20 12.46 2.00 -37.92
CA LEU A 20 13.40 1.43 -36.96
C LEU A 20 13.70 -0.05 -37.27
N PRO A 21 14.97 -0.49 -37.12
CA PRO A 21 15.31 -1.91 -37.22
C PRO A 21 14.51 -2.77 -36.25
N GLU A 22 14.08 -3.95 -36.68
CA GLU A 22 13.30 -4.87 -35.83
C GLU A 22 14.01 -5.26 -34.54
N SER A 23 15.34 -5.36 -34.56
CA SER A 23 16.17 -5.63 -33.39
C SER A 23 16.02 -4.54 -32.31
N LEU A 24 15.97 -3.27 -32.73
CA LEU A 24 15.77 -2.13 -31.83
C LEU A 24 14.33 -2.07 -31.30
N LEU A 25 13.34 -2.36 -32.15
CA LEU A 25 11.94 -2.48 -31.73
C LEU A 25 11.75 -3.59 -30.68
N LYS A 26 12.46 -4.71 -30.83
CA LYS A 26 12.49 -5.78 -29.83
C LYS A 26 13.09 -5.29 -28.51
N THR A 27 14.25 -4.64 -28.56
CA THR A 27 14.89 -4.08 -27.35
C THR A 27 14.00 -3.06 -26.64
N LEU A 28 13.34 -2.17 -27.38
CA LEU A 28 12.42 -1.19 -26.80
C LEU A 28 11.21 -1.87 -26.14
N ARG A 29 10.63 -2.89 -26.79
CA ARG A 29 9.56 -3.72 -26.20
C ARG A 29 10.02 -4.38 -24.91
N ASP A 30 11.18 -5.04 -24.93
CA ASP A 30 11.75 -5.73 -23.77
C ASP A 30 12.00 -4.75 -22.61
N TRP A 31 12.49 -3.54 -22.91
CA TRP A 31 12.64 -2.46 -21.92
C TRP A 31 11.32 -1.98 -21.32
N THR A 32 10.29 -1.80 -22.15
CA THR A 32 8.96 -1.40 -21.66
C THR A 32 8.26 -2.50 -20.87
N VAL A 33 8.50 -3.78 -21.19
CA VAL A 33 8.00 -4.92 -20.41
C VAL A 33 8.72 -5.03 -19.07
N GLY A 34 10.02 -4.72 -19.02
CA GLY A 34 10.82 -4.70 -17.79
C GLY A 34 10.41 -3.60 -16.79
N TYR A 35 9.73 -2.55 -17.25
CA TYR A 35 9.33 -1.42 -16.41
C TYR A 35 7.88 -1.56 -15.89
N ARG A 36 7.61 -2.61 -15.09
CA ARG A 36 6.36 -2.70 -14.32
C ARG A 36 6.53 -2.02 -12.97
N ARG A 37 5.91 -0.85 -12.81
CA ARG A 37 5.92 -0.14 -11.53
C ARG A 37 5.03 -0.85 -10.52
N VAL A 38 5.63 -1.42 -9.47
CA VAL A 38 4.92 -1.83 -8.27
C VAL A 38 4.94 -0.68 -7.28
N ARG A 39 3.78 -0.29 -6.76
CA ARG A 39 3.69 0.64 -5.64
C ARG A 39 3.53 -0.18 -4.37
N ILE A 40 4.42 0.04 -3.41
CA ILE A 40 4.34 -0.59 -2.09
C ILE A 40 3.81 0.46 -1.12
N ARG A 41 2.79 0.11 -0.36
CA ARG A 41 2.26 0.90 0.77
C ARG A 41 2.26 0.03 2.01
N ARG A 42 2.44 0.66 3.16
CA ARG A 42 2.24 0.00 4.45
C ARG A 42 0.75 -0.04 4.77
N ALA A 43 0.33 -1.07 5.49
CA ALA A 43 -1.01 -1.22 5.98
C ALA A 43 -0.97 -1.72 7.44
N ILE A 44 -2.02 -1.41 8.18
CA ILE A 44 -2.28 -1.95 9.51
C ILE A 44 -3.53 -2.81 9.41
N VAL A 45 -3.50 -3.99 10.02
CA VAL A 45 -4.69 -4.83 10.19
C VAL A 45 -5.25 -4.53 11.58
N LEU A 46 -6.48 -4.07 11.62
CA LEU A 46 -7.23 -3.85 12.86
C LEU A 46 -8.20 -5.00 13.04
N THR A 47 -8.22 -5.59 14.23
CA THR A 47 -9.19 -6.62 14.59
C THR A 47 -10.14 -6.03 15.63
N PRO A 48 -11.36 -5.61 15.23
CA PRO A 48 -12.36 -5.14 16.17
C PRO A 48 -12.78 -6.26 17.13
N ASP A 49 -13.15 -5.89 18.35
CA ASP A 49 -13.81 -6.82 19.27
C ASP A 49 -15.13 -7.33 18.65
N PRO A 50 -15.59 -8.55 18.98
CA PRO A 50 -16.74 -9.18 18.33
C PRO A 50 -18.07 -8.42 18.45
N ASP A 51 -18.18 -7.55 19.45
CA ASP A 51 -19.35 -6.72 19.76
C ASP A 51 -19.25 -5.30 19.19
N LEU A 52 -18.12 -4.92 18.58
CA LEU A 52 -17.95 -3.63 17.93
C LEU A 52 -18.51 -3.63 16.51
N ALA A 53 -19.19 -2.54 16.16
CA ALA A 53 -19.65 -2.31 14.80
C ALA A 53 -18.46 -1.96 13.88
N VAL A 54 -18.07 -2.92 13.05
CA VAL A 54 -16.98 -2.79 12.07
C VAL A 54 -17.20 -1.59 11.12
N ASP A 55 -18.45 -1.35 10.74
CA ASP A 55 -18.82 -0.24 9.85
C ASP A 55 -18.59 1.13 10.49
N GLU A 56 -18.83 1.27 11.81
CA GLU A 56 -18.58 2.52 12.53
C GLU A 56 -17.08 2.82 12.64
N ILE A 57 -16.27 1.78 12.87
CA ILE A 57 -14.80 1.92 12.90
C ILE A 57 -14.28 2.32 11.52
N ARG A 58 -14.81 1.70 10.45
CA ARG A 58 -14.48 2.07 9.07
C ARG A 58 -14.84 3.54 8.81
N GLU A 59 -16.06 3.95 9.13
CA GLU A 59 -16.53 5.33 8.92
C GLU A 59 -15.65 6.33 9.68
N ALA A 60 -15.31 6.05 10.94
CA ALA A 60 -14.40 6.88 11.73
C ALA A 60 -13.06 7.07 11.04
N LEU A 61 -12.41 5.99 10.60
CA LEU A 61 -11.11 6.03 9.92
C LEU A 61 -11.17 6.79 8.59
N GLU A 62 -12.20 6.53 7.78
CA GLU A 62 -12.40 7.20 6.49
C GLU A 62 -12.71 8.69 6.64
N SER A 63 -13.45 9.07 7.69
CA SER A 63 -13.77 10.48 7.99
C SER A 63 -12.53 11.33 8.31
N ASP A 64 -11.49 10.70 8.87
CA ASP A 64 -10.18 11.30 9.15
C ASP A 64 -9.18 11.12 7.99
N GLY A 65 -9.65 10.64 6.84
CA GLY A 65 -8.87 10.55 5.61
C GLY A 65 -7.94 9.35 5.51
N LEU A 66 -8.10 8.36 6.38
CA LEU A 66 -7.45 7.05 6.22
C LEU A 66 -8.22 6.21 5.21
N GLU A 67 -7.50 5.40 4.45
CA GLU A 67 -8.10 4.55 3.41
C GLU A 67 -8.24 3.14 3.97
N VAL A 68 -9.46 2.60 4.00
CA VAL A 68 -9.75 1.25 4.45
C VAL A 68 -10.14 0.40 3.25
N LEU A 69 -9.53 -0.77 3.08
CA LEU A 69 -9.87 -1.66 1.97
C LEU A 69 -11.25 -2.30 2.21
N ASP A 70 -11.99 -2.51 1.12
CA ASP A 70 -13.29 -3.21 1.16
C ASP A 70 -13.10 -4.68 1.53
N GLU A 71 -12.07 -5.33 0.97
CA GLU A 71 -11.74 -6.70 1.33
C GLU A 71 -11.04 -6.76 2.71
N PRO A 72 -11.58 -7.55 3.65
CA PRO A 72 -10.92 -7.78 4.93
C PRO A 72 -9.66 -8.64 4.74
N ALA A 73 -8.79 -8.60 5.75
CA ALA A 73 -7.68 -9.53 5.88
C ALA A 73 -8.19 -10.98 6.04
N PRO A 74 -7.35 -12.00 5.79
CA PRO A 74 -7.77 -13.40 5.85
C PRO A 74 -8.35 -13.85 7.20
N ASP A 75 -8.01 -13.14 8.28
CA ASP A 75 -8.51 -13.33 9.65
C ASP A 75 -9.79 -12.53 9.96
N GLY A 76 -10.33 -11.80 8.98
CA GLY A 76 -11.51 -10.95 9.13
C GLY A 76 -11.19 -9.53 9.59
N GLY A 77 -9.92 -9.17 9.78
CA GLY A 77 -9.51 -7.82 10.19
C GLY A 77 -9.72 -6.76 9.11
N LEU A 78 -9.92 -5.51 9.53
CA LEU A 78 -9.95 -4.34 8.65
C LEU A 78 -8.54 -3.97 8.20
N VAL A 79 -8.33 -3.81 6.89
CA VAL A 79 -7.03 -3.39 6.35
C VAL A 79 -7.02 -1.88 6.11
N VAL A 80 -6.25 -1.16 6.91
CA VAL A 80 -6.09 0.30 6.82
C VAL A 80 -4.79 0.62 6.10
N LEU A 81 -4.89 1.27 4.95
CA LEU A 81 -3.74 1.72 4.18
C LEU A 81 -3.18 3.01 4.76
N LEU A 82 -1.88 2.98 5.06
CA LEU A 82 -1.18 4.16 5.54
C LEU A 82 -0.93 5.16 4.41
N PRO A 83 -0.78 6.46 4.74
CA PRO A 83 -0.48 7.49 3.76
C PRO A 83 0.79 7.16 2.95
N PRO A 84 0.88 7.54 1.67
CA PRO A 84 2.06 7.23 0.82
C PRO A 84 3.41 7.72 1.39
N GLY A 85 3.40 8.71 2.29
CA GLY A 85 4.59 9.20 2.99
C GLY A 85 5.03 8.36 4.20
N ALA A 86 4.15 7.51 4.74
CA ALA A 86 4.39 6.71 5.94
C ALA A 86 5.51 5.66 5.76
N ALA A 87 5.84 5.30 4.53
CA ALA A 87 6.96 4.40 4.23
C ALA A 87 8.32 5.00 4.61
N GLN A 88 8.43 6.34 4.65
CA GLN A 88 9.65 7.06 5.01
C GLN A 88 9.74 7.35 6.52
N SER A 89 8.64 7.17 7.24
CA SER A 89 8.56 7.33 8.69
C SER A 89 8.92 6.03 9.42
N PRO A 90 9.33 6.11 10.70
CA PRO A 90 9.40 4.93 11.56
C PRO A 90 8.04 4.20 11.55
N PRO A 91 8.02 2.84 11.59
CA PRO A 91 6.78 2.08 11.63
C PRO A 91 5.79 2.57 12.70
N SER A 92 6.31 2.85 13.90
CA SER A 92 5.52 3.32 15.05
C SER A 92 4.79 4.64 14.80
N ALA A 93 5.35 5.55 14.01
CA ALA A 93 4.74 6.87 13.80
C ALA A 93 3.43 6.79 13.00
N ALA A 94 3.34 5.86 12.07
CA ALA A 94 2.12 5.67 11.27
C ALA A 94 1.06 4.85 12.03
N GLU A 95 1.50 3.93 12.88
CA GLU A 95 0.64 3.21 13.82
C GLU A 95 0.04 4.17 14.86
N ASP A 96 0.85 5.09 15.40
CA ASP A 96 0.41 6.10 16.35
C ASP A 96 -0.65 7.04 15.76
N GLU A 97 -0.55 7.36 14.46
CA GLU A 97 -1.54 8.18 13.75
C GLU A 97 -2.89 7.47 13.62
N ALA A 98 -2.90 6.21 13.17
CA ALA A 98 -4.12 5.41 13.12
C ALA A 98 -4.75 5.21 14.51
N LEU A 99 -3.91 4.97 15.53
CA LEU A 99 -4.37 4.87 16.92
C LEU A 99 -4.89 6.20 17.46
N ALA A 100 -4.34 7.33 17.04
CA ALA A 100 -4.82 8.66 17.46
C ALA A 100 -6.23 8.93 16.92
N VAL A 101 -6.49 8.59 15.66
CA VAL A 101 -7.82 8.66 15.04
C VAL A 101 -8.80 7.78 15.82
N LEU A 102 -8.48 6.50 16.02
CA LEU A 102 -9.32 5.57 16.78
C LEU A 102 -9.64 6.10 18.18
N ARG A 103 -8.64 6.65 18.89
CA ARG A 103 -8.85 7.25 20.22
C ARG A 103 -9.74 8.49 20.19
N ALA A 104 -9.65 9.32 19.15
CA ALA A 104 -10.52 10.49 18.99
C ALA A 104 -12.00 10.10 18.87
N HIS A 105 -12.27 8.92 18.31
CA HIS A 105 -13.61 8.32 18.20
C HIS A 105 -13.97 7.39 19.37
N GLY A 106 -13.15 7.36 20.43
CA GLY A 106 -13.45 6.60 21.66
C GLY A 106 -12.99 5.14 21.64
N TYR A 107 -12.29 4.69 20.61
CA TYR A 107 -11.73 3.34 20.54
C TYR A 107 -10.35 3.29 21.21
N ALA A 108 -10.08 2.21 21.94
CA ALA A 108 -8.78 1.96 22.58
C ALA A 108 -8.10 0.74 21.94
N GLY A 109 -7.02 0.97 21.20
CA GLY A 109 -6.24 -0.13 20.63
C GLY A 109 -5.52 -0.93 21.71
N GLN A 110 -5.64 -2.26 21.66
CA GLN A 110 -4.82 -3.19 22.42
C GLN A 110 -3.86 -3.87 21.45
N TRP A 111 -2.57 -3.86 21.78
CA TRP A 111 -1.59 -4.66 21.06
C TRP A 111 -1.66 -6.08 21.59
N GLU A 112 -1.80 -7.07 20.72
CA GLU A 112 -1.59 -8.46 21.11
C GLU A 112 -0.22 -8.58 21.77
N GLN A 113 -0.19 -8.95 23.05
CA GLN A 113 1.07 -9.24 23.69
C GLN A 113 1.63 -10.52 23.05
N PRO A 114 2.89 -10.51 22.57
CA PRO A 114 3.51 -11.75 22.17
C PRO A 114 3.46 -12.72 23.36
N PRO A 115 3.24 -14.03 23.13
CA PRO A 115 3.22 -14.99 24.21
C PRO A 115 4.52 -14.85 25.01
N ARG A 116 4.41 -14.67 26.34
CA ARG A 116 5.59 -14.72 27.20
C ARG A 116 6.24 -16.08 26.97
N LEU A 117 7.43 -16.05 26.38
CA LEU A 117 8.33 -17.19 26.45
C LEU A 117 8.73 -17.29 27.92
N ASP A 118 8.08 -18.17 28.67
CA ASP A 118 8.56 -18.52 29.99
C ASP A 118 10.01 -19.00 29.82
N PRO A 119 10.97 -18.49 30.62
CA PRO A 119 12.34 -18.99 30.55
C PRO A 119 12.28 -20.48 30.85
N ALA A 120 12.75 -21.29 29.88
CA ALA A 120 12.85 -22.73 30.03
C ALA A 120 13.50 -23.03 31.39
N GLY A 121 12.77 -23.77 32.22
CA GLY A 121 13.10 -23.98 33.63
C GLY A 121 14.56 -24.36 33.85
N SER A 122 15.17 -23.75 34.88
CA SER A 122 16.41 -24.22 35.50
C SER A 122 16.28 -25.62 36.09
#